data_AF-A0A0Q9NCT1-F1
#
_entry.id   AF-A0A0Q9NCT1-F1
#
_cell.length_a   1.000
_cell.length_b   1.000
_cell.length_c   1.000
_cell.angle_alpha   90.00
_cell.angle_beta   90.00
_cell.angle_gamma   90.00
#
_symmetry.space_group_name_H-M   'P 1'
#
loop_
_entity.id
_entity.type
_entity.pdbx_description
1 polymer ?
#
loop_
_entity_poly.entity_id
_entity_poly.type
_entity_poly.pdbx_seq_one_letter_code
_entity_poly.pdbx_strand_id
1 'polypeptide(L)' 'MIVSCFLYVCIVCYEWRYLTYKKRKKRTFQYVLGTATLLFLCFEVIYYLREQWTIAESIQMIFGPIENIIRMEN' A
#
# COMPACT_ATOMS: atom_id res chain seq x y z
N MET A 1 6.25 -5.73 -0.73
CA MET A 1 6.33 -5.15 0.63
C MET A 1 7.72 -4.70 1.05
N ILE A 2 8.79 -5.52 0.91
CA ILE A 2 10.14 -5.19 1.41
C ILE A 2 10.66 -3.82 0.92
N VAL A 3 10.54 -3.52 -0.37
CA VAL A 3 10.99 -2.24 -0.94
C VAL A 3 10.23 -1.04 -0.35
N SER A 4 8.91 -1.17 -0.17
CA SER A 4 8.07 -0.14 0.43
C SER A 4 8.42 0.10 1.90
N CYS A 5 8.70 -0.97 2.66
CA CYS A 5 9.18 -0.86 4.04
C CYS A 5 10.52 -0.11 4.11
N PHE A 6 11.48 -0.45 3.24
CA PHE A 6 12.76 0.24 3.17
C PHE A 6 12.61 1.74 2.87
N LEU A 7 11.72 2.11 1.95
CA LEU A 7 11.43 3.51 1.64
C LEU A 7 10.85 4.25 2.86
N TYR A 8 9.90 3.65 3.57
CA TYR A 8 9.32 4.26 4.78
C TYR A 8 10.33 4.41 5.91
N VAL A 9 11.20 3.43 6.13
CA VAL A 9 12.28 3.53 7.11
C VAL A 9 13.22 4.69 6.76
N CYS A 10 13.59 4.84 5.49
CA CYS A 10 14.41 5.96 5.02
C CYS A 10 13.73 7.32 5.27
N ILE A 11 12.45 7.44 4.95
CA ILE A 11 11.68 8.68 5.17
C ILE A 11 11.61 9.01 6.67
N VAL A 12 11.27 8.04 7.51
CA VAL A 12 11.20 8.24 8.97
C VAL A 12 12.56 8.64 9.54
N CYS A 13 13.65 7.99 9.12
CA CYS A 13 15.00 8.37 9.53
C CYS A 13 15.37 9.79 9.09
N TYR A 14 14.98 10.20 7.88
CA TYR A 14 15.25 11.53 7.36
C TYR A 14 14.46 12.61 8.12
N GLU A 15 13.17 12.38 8.34
CA GLU A 15 12.29 13.25 9.13
C GLU A 15 12.77 13.35 10.59
N TRP A 16 13.17 12.23 11.19
CA TRP A 16 13.72 12.21 12.55
C TRP A 16 14.98 13.04 12.66
N ARG A 17 15.91 12.88 11.70
CA ARG A 17 17.16 13.65 11.64
C ARG A 17 16.86 15.14 11.43
N TYR A 18 15.93 15.48 10.54
CA TYR A 18 15.52 16.87 10.27
C TYR A 18 14.91 17.54 11.51
N LEU A 19 13.98 16.86 12.17
CA LEU A 19 13.28 17.37 13.36
C LEU A 19 14.22 17.55 14.55
N THR A 20 15.19 16.64 14.71
CA THR A 20 16.23 16.70 15.74
C THR A 20 17.18 17.87 15.48
N TYR A 21 17.65 18.03 14.24
CA TYR A 21 18.58 19.09 13.86
C TYR A 21 17.97 20.49 14.03
N LYS A 22 16.68 20.66 13.71
CA LYS A 22 15.97 21.96 13.86
C LYS A 22 15.38 22.21 15.24
N LYS A 23 15.63 21.35 16.25
CA LYS A 23 15.06 21.45 17.62
C LYS A 23 13.55 21.77 17.62
N ARG A 24 12.78 21.15 16.72
CA ARG A 24 11.34 21.41 16.59
C ARG A 24 10.60 20.90 17.83
N LYS A 25 9.45 21.55 18.17
CA LYS A 25 8.60 21.16 19.30
C LYS A 25 8.21 19.68 19.21
N LYS A 26 8.25 18.97 20.34
CA LYS A 26 7.88 17.54 20.46
C LYS A 26 6.50 17.20 19.87
N ARG A 27 5.56 18.15 19.89
CA ARG A 27 4.24 18.00 19.25
C ARG A 27 4.33 17.82 17.74
N THR A 28 5.15 18.63 17.07
CA THR A 28 5.37 18.52 15.62
C THR A 28 5.98 17.17 15.26
N PHE A 29 6.88 16.67 16.12
CA PHE A 29 7.46 15.34 15.95
C PHE A 29 6.41 14.23 16.00
N GLN A 30 5.50 14.26 16.99
CA GLN A 30 4.39 13.30 17.08
C GLN A 30 3.44 13.37 15.88
N TYR A 31 3.12 14.57 15.39
CA TYR A 31 2.28 14.72 14.20
C TYR A 31 2.92 14.11 12.96
N VAL A 32 4.20 14.41 12.68
CA VAL A 32 4.90 13.89 11.49
C VAL A 32 5.02 12.36 11.55
N LEU A 33 5.38 11.82 12.72
CA LEU A 33 5.55 10.39 12.90
C LEU A 33 4.20 9.66 12.83
N GLY A 34 3.14 10.26 13.39
CA GLY A 34 1.76 9.79 13.29
C GLY A 34 1.24 9.79 11.86
N THR A 35 1.50 10.86 11.09
CA THR A 35 1.11 10.90 9.68
C THR A 35 1.86 9.85 8.87
N ALA A 36 3.16 9.63 9.12
CA ALA A 36 3.96 8.63 8.41
C ALA A 36 3.47 7.20 8.69
N THR A 37 3.13 6.88 9.94
CA THR A 37 2.58 5.57 10.30
C THR A 37 1.19 5.33 9.71
N LEU A 38 0.33 6.34 9.70
CA LEU A 38 -1.00 6.25 9.10
C LEU A 38 -0.91 6.01 7.58
N LEU A 39 -0.02 6.73 6.91
CA LEU A 39 0.25 6.58 5.48
C LEU A 39 0.81 5.19 5.14
N PHE A 40 1.68 4.62 5.99
CA PHE A 40 2.16 3.25 5.85
C PHE A 40 1.01 2.23 5.96
N LEU A 41 0.18 2.37 6.98
CA LEU A 41 -1.02 1.54 7.18
C LEU A 41 -1.97 1.60 6.00
N CYS A 42 -2.27 2.80 5.48
CA CYS A 42 -3.11 2.93 4.28
C CYS A 42 -2.50 2.20 3.08
N PHE A 43 -1.18 2.27 2.91
CA PHE A 43 -0.50 1.58 1.81
C PHE A 43 -0.58 0.07 1.95
N GLU A 44 -0.45 -0.45 3.18
CA GLU A 44 -0.59 -1.87 3.49
C GLU A 44 -2.02 -2.36 3.23
N VAL A 45 -3.03 -1.60 3.66
CA VAL A 45 -4.45 -1.89 3.39
C VAL A 45 -4.73 -1.92 1.90
N ILE A 46 -4.24 -0.94 1.13
CA ILE A 46 -4.38 -0.93 -0.33
C ILE A 46 -3.69 -2.14 -0.96
N TYR A 47 -2.51 -2.53 -0.47
CA TYR A 47 -1.78 -3.67 -1.00
C TYR A 47 -2.50 -5.00 -0.72
N TYR A 48 -3.02 -5.16 0.50
CA TYR A 48 -3.81 -6.33 0.90
C TYR A 48 -5.13 -6.42 0.12
N LEU A 49 -5.83 -5.29 -0.05
CA LEU A 49 -7.00 -5.24 -0.93
C LEU A 49 -6.63 -5.51 -2.39
N ARG A 50 -5.48 -5.03 -2.87
CA ARG A 50 -5.03 -5.27 -4.25
C ARG A 50 -4.78 -6.75 -4.52
N GLU A 51 -4.31 -7.51 -3.54
CA GLU A 51 -4.13 -8.96 -3.67
C GLU A 51 -5.48 -9.69 -3.78
N GLN A 52 -6.51 -9.22 -3.06
CA GLN A 52 -7.89 -9.69 -3.27
C GLN A 52 -8.48 -9.27 -4.62
N TRP A 53 -8.10 -8.11 -5.15
CA TRP A 53 -8.50 -7.61 -6.47
C TRP A 53 -7.47 -7.97 -7.55
N THR A 54 -6.98 -9.21 -7.55
CA THR A 54 -6.17 -9.69 -8.66
C THR A 54 -7.05 -9.64 -9.90
N ILE A 55 -6.81 -8.68 -10.79
CA ILE A 55 -7.58 -8.42 -12.01
C ILE A 55 -7.81 -9.70 -12.84
N ALA A 56 -6.91 -10.69 -12.70
CA ALA A 56 -7.06 -12.03 -13.26
C ALA A 56 -8.31 -12.78 -12.79
N GLU A 57 -8.71 -12.72 -11.51
CA GLU A 57 -9.92 -13.37 -11.02
C GLU A 57 -11.19 -12.65 -11.51
N SER A 58 -11.17 -11.32 -11.60
CA SER A 58 -12.29 -10.56 -12.16
C SER A 58 -12.48 -10.85 -13.65
N ILE A 59 -11.38 -10.97 -14.40
CA ILE A 59 -11.39 -11.40 -15.80
C ILE A 59 -11.90 -12.84 -15.90
N GLN A 60 -11.38 -13.78 -15.12
CA GLN A 60 -11.85 -15.17 -15.14
C GLN A 60 -13.34 -15.31 -14.76
N MET A 61 -13.84 -14.50 -13.83
CA MET A 61 -15.26 -14.49 -13.47
C MET A 61 -16.16 -14.01 -14.63
N ILE A 62 -15.69 -13.05 -15.43
CA ILE A 62 -16.45 -12.53 -16.58
C ILE A 62 -16.30 -13.45 -17.80
N PHE A 63 -15.10 -13.93 -18.08
CA PHE A 63 -14.80 -14.73 -19.28
C PHE A 63 -15.04 -16.23 -19.10
N GLY A 64 -15.09 -16.74 -17.86
CA GLY A 64 -15.39 -18.15 -17.56
C GLY A 64 -16.76 -18.65 -18.06
N PRO A 65 -17.87 -17.91 -17.91
CA PRO A 65 -19.14 -18.31 -18.52
C PRO A 65 -19.11 -18.22 -20.05
N ILE A 66 -18.38 -17.25 -20.62
CA ILE A 66 -18.26 -17.07 -22.07
C ILE A 66 -17.50 -18.24 -22.71
N GLU A 67 -16.43 -18.71 -22.07
CA GLU A 67 -15.64 -19.86 -22.53
C GLU A 67 -16.46 -21.16 -22.51
N ASN A 68 -17.32 -21.35 -21.51
CA ASN A 68 -18.21 -22.50 -21.45
C ASN A 68 -19.30 -22.49 -22.52
N ILE A 69 -19.81 -21.30 -22.89
CA ILE A 69 -20.80 -21.17 -23.97
C ILE A 69 -20.17 -21.52 -25.32
N ILE A 70 -18.99 -20.98 -25.63
CA ILE A 70 -18.27 -21.25 -26.87
C ILE A 70 -17.89 -22.74 -26.98
N ARG A 71 -17.55 -23.37 -25.85
CA ARG A 71 -17.21 -24.80 -25.81
C ARG A 71 -18.42 -25.73 -25.98
N MET A 72 -19.62 -25.27 -25.67
CA MET A 72 -20.87 -26.02 -25.90
C MET A 72 -21.41 -25.85 -27.34
N GLU A 73 -20.91 -24.88 -28.09
CA GLU A 73 -21.31 -24.59 -29.47
C GLU A 73 -20.51 -25.39 -30.52
N ASN A 74 -19.43 -26.08 -30.11
CA ASN A 74 -18.62 -27.01 -30.92
C ASN A 74 -18.86 -28.46 -30.51
#